data_AF-A0A7Y8SQ16-F1
#
_entry.id   AF-A0A7Y8SQ16-F1
#
_cell.length_a   1.000
_cell.length_b   1.000
_cell.length_c   1.000
_cell.angle_alpha   90.00
_cell.angle_beta   90.00
_cell.angle_gamma   90.00
#
_symmetry.space_group_name_H-M   'P 1'
#
loop_
_entity.id
_entity.type
_entity.pdbx_description
1 polymer ?
#
loop_
_entity_poly.entity_id
_entity_poly.type
_entity_poly.pdbx_seq_one_letter_code
_entity_poly.pdbx_strand_id
1 'polypeptide(L)'
;MLPDIAISPGVSAGKKTAMRSPHAGSGSKIFAELEGDTGNLSILAPQSRPIVWLATQRHAPEGSLVILFSTRPNRLDPADRDEIQRQLTEILPQARIRAIAATDWAADPFSKGSWCALQPGRTREVVPALARPEGRIHFASADTAQGWRGFVDGAIESGLRAAREIGETLR
;
A
#
# COMPACT_ATOMS: atom_id res chain seq x y z
N MET A 1 2.01 -3.80 9.76
CA MET A 1 2.84 -4.23 10.93
C MET A 1 2.01 -4.24 12.21
N LEU A 2 2.43 -4.96 13.26
CA LEU A 2 1.60 -5.26 14.45
C LEU A 2 2.09 -4.62 15.76
N PRO A 3 2.34 -3.29 15.84
CA PRO A 3 2.84 -2.66 17.07
C PRO A 3 1.79 -2.60 18.21
N ASP A 4 0.50 -2.71 17.90
CA ASP A 4 -0.58 -2.48 18.86
C ASP A 4 -1.12 -3.76 19.51
N ILE A 5 -0.61 -4.93 19.12
CA ILE A 5 -1.06 -6.21 19.66
C ILE A 5 -0.09 -6.69 20.71
N ALA A 6 -0.56 -6.78 21.96
CA ALA A 6 0.19 -7.39 23.05
C ALA A 6 0.10 -8.93 22.95
N ILE A 7 1.25 -9.60 22.98
CA ILE A 7 1.36 -11.07 22.95
C ILE A 7 2.06 -11.54 24.23
N SER A 8 1.51 -12.54 24.91
CA SER A 8 2.05 -13.15 26.14
C SER A 8 2.25 -14.66 25.94
N PRO A 9 3.37 -15.28 26.39
CA PRO A 9 4.49 -14.72 27.16
C PRO A 9 5.44 -13.79 26.36
N GLY A 10 5.11 -13.53 25.09
CA GLY A 10 5.88 -12.69 24.19
C GLY A 10 6.29 -13.47 22.94
N VAL A 11 6.92 -12.76 22.00
CA VAL A 11 7.50 -13.35 20.78
C VAL A 11 9.02 -13.24 20.80
N SER A 12 9.69 -14.03 19.95
CA SER A 12 11.15 -13.96 19.79
C SER A 12 11.69 -12.56 19.48
N ALA A 13 12.99 -12.34 19.74
CA ALA A 13 13.66 -11.07 19.46
C ALA A 13 13.53 -10.66 17.97
N GLY A 14 13.77 -11.59 17.04
CA GLY A 14 13.61 -11.33 15.60
C GLY A 14 12.18 -10.94 15.24
N LYS A 15 11.16 -11.59 15.85
CA LYS A 15 9.76 -11.23 15.63
C LYS A 15 9.43 -9.85 16.20
N LYS A 16 9.92 -9.50 17.41
CA LYS A 16 9.77 -8.14 17.98
C LYS A 16 10.33 -7.09 17.05
N THR A 17 11.53 -7.32 16.50
CA THR A 17 12.16 -6.43 15.53
C THR A 17 11.32 -6.31 14.26
N ALA A 18 10.84 -7.42 13.70
CA ALA A 18 9.98 -7.42 12.51
C ALA A 18 8.65 -6.70 12.74
N MET A 19 8.00 -6.88 13.90
CA MET A 19 6.74 -6.23 14.26
C MET A 19 6.87 -4.71 14.45
N ARG A 20 8.07 -4.23 14.79
CA ARG A 20 8.37 -2.81 15.07
C ARG A 20 9.10 -2.09 13.93
N SER A 21 9.42 -2.75 12.82
CA SER A 21 10.22 -2.16 11.73
C SER A 21 9.38 -1.73 10.52
N PRO A 22 9.07 -0.41 10.36
CA PRO A 22 8.63 0.23 9.14
C PRO A 22 8.74 -0.56 7.84
N HIS A 23 7.68 -0.97 7.14
CA HIS A 23 7.88 -1.07 5.70
C HIS A 23 7.84 0.35 5.12
N ALA A 24 8.56 0.61 4.04
CA ALA A 24 8.67 1.91 3.39
C ALA A 24 7.38 2.32 2.64
N GLY A 25 6.50 1.34 2.34
CA GLY A 25 5.25 1.58 1.62
C GLY A 25 4.33 2.55 2.37
N SER A 26 4.15 3.74 1.81
CA SER A 26 3.42 4.85 2.42
C SER A 26 2.75 5.72 1.34
N GLY A 27 2.39 5.10 0.21
CA GLY A 27 1.79 5.80 -0.91
C GLY A 27 0.28 5.98 -0.77
N SER A 28 -0.22 7.08 -1.34
CA SER A 28 -1.65 7.38 -1.43
C SER A 28 -2.20 6.98 -2.79
N LYS A 29 -3.43 6.45 -2.81
CA LYS A 29 -4.19 6.13 -4.02
C LYS A 29 -5.37 7.08 -4.10
N ILE A 30 -5.47 7.79 -5.21
CA ILE A 30 -6.49 8.83 -5.42
C ILE A 30 -7.21 8.53 -6.74
N PHE A 31 -8.53 8.49 -6.70
CA PHE A 31 -9.36 8.57 -7.89
C PHE A 31 -9.84 10.02 -8.04
N ALA A 32 -9.76 10.55 -9.26
CA ALA A 32 -10.28 11.86 -9.59
C ALA A 32 -11.21 11.74 -10.80
N GLU A 33 -12.43 12.26 -10.66
CA GLU A 33 -13.34 12.48 -11.78
C GLU A 33 -13.02 13.83 -12.42
N LEU A 34 -12.78 13.84 -13.73
CA LEU A 34 -12.40 15.00 -14.51
C LEU A 34 -13.55 15.41 -15.45
N GLU A 35 -13.65 16.71 -15.72
CA GLU A 35 -14.58 17.24 -16.71
C GLU A 35 -14.19 16.83 -18.14
N GLY A 36 -15.18 16.36 -18.91
CA GLY A 36 -15.01 16.02 -20.32
C GLY A 36 -14.15 14.77 -20.55
N ASP A 37 -13.91 14.48 -21.83
CA ASP A 37 -13.07 13.37 -22.24
C ASP A 37 -11.59 13.78 -22.26
N THR A 38 -10.80 13.28 -21.30
CA THR A 38 -9.35 13.48 -21.25
C THR A 38 -8.57 12.43 -22.05
N GLY A 39 -9.26 11.49 -22.70
CA GLY A 39 -8.68 10.38 -23.45
C GLY A 39 -8.14 9.25 -22.57
N ASN A 40 -7.52 8.27 -23.24
CA ASN A 40 -6.90 7.12 -22.61
C ASN A 40 -5.40 7.37 -22.36
N LEU A 41 -5.04 7.67 -21.12
CA LEU A 41 -3.72 8.13 -20.71
C LEU A 41 -3.07 7.16 -19.74
N SER A 42 -1.75 7.04 -19.82
CA SER A 42 -0.90 6.48 -18.77
C SER A 42 0.37 7.32 -18.72
N ILE A 43 0.56 8.06 -17.62
CA ILE A 43 1.62 9.05 -17.48
C ILE A 43 2.45 8.70 -16.26
N LEU A 44 3.76 8.55 -16.47
CA LEU A 44 4.76 8.34 -15.42
C LEU A 44 5.55 9.63 -15.23
N ALA A 45 5.79 10.02 -13.98
CA ALA A 45 6.58 11.18 -13.62
C ALA A 45 7.76 10.80 -12.71
N PRO A 46 8.84 11.59 -12.71
CA PRO A 46 9.96 11.38 -11.79
C PRO A 46 9.51 11.44 -10.33
N GLN A 47 10.24 10.75 -9.44
CA GLN A 47 9.95 10.77 -8.01
C GLN A 47 10.04 12.16 -7.34
N SER A 48 10.57 13.17 -8.03
CA SER A 48 10.56 14.55 -7.55
C SER A 48 9.16 15.19 -7.56
N ARG A 49 8.21 14.62 -8.32
CA ARG A 49 6.83 15.10 -8.38
C ARG A 49 5.92 14.44 -7.33
N PRO A 50 4.88 15.15 -6.84
CA PRO A 50 3.89 14.57 -5.95
C PRO A 50 3.07 13.44 -6.57
N ILE A 51 2.62 13.61 -7.82
CA ILE A 51 1.94 12.58 -8.62
C ILE A 51 3.00 11.88 -9.47
N VAL A 52 3.23 10.58 -9.24
CA VAL A 52 4.27 9.81 -9.94
C VAL A 52 3.71 8.88 -11.01
N TRP A 53 2.44 8.51 -10.90
CA TRP A 53 1.73 7.75 -11.92
C TRP A 53 0.28 8.19 -11.98
N LEU A 54 -0.20 8.38 -13.21
CA LEU A 54 -1.59 8.65 -13.54
C LEU A 54 -2.03 7.67 -14.63
N ALA A 55 -3.23 7.09 -14.50
CA ALA A 55 -3.82 6.31 -15.57
C ALA A 55 -5.33 6.56 -15.70
N THR A 56 -5.82 6.58 -16.93
CA THR A 56 -7.26 6.58 -17.20
C THR A 56 -7.86 5.23 -16.77
N GLN A 57 -8.96 5.28 -16.02
CA GLN A 57 -9.77 4.11 -15.65
C GLN A 57 -11.04 4.04 -16.51
N ARG A 58 -11.59 5.21 -16.86
CA ARG A 58 -12.73 5.38 -17.75
C ARG A 58 -12.62 6.74 -18.43
N HIS A 59 -13.02 6.85 -19.68
CA HIS A 59 -13.19 8.15 -20.34
C HIS A 59 -14.43 8.13 -21.22
N ALA A 60 -15.14 9.25 -21.23
CA ALA A 60 -16.37 9.45 -21.98
C ALA A 60 -16.61 10.97 -22.16
N PRO A 61 -17.44 11.40 -23.12
CA PRO A 61 -17.74 12.82 -23.35
C PRO A 61 -18.24 13.56 -22.10
N GLU A 62 -18.97 12.88 -21.23
CA GLU A 62 -19.50 13.43 -19.99
C GLU A 62 -18.43 13.63 -18.91
N GLY A 63 -17.32 12.90 -18.94
CA GLY A 63 -16.26 12.94 -17.95
C GLY A 63 -15.30 11.75 -17.98
N SER A 64 -14.12 11.93 -17.40
CA SER A 64 -13.09 10.89 -17.28
C SER A 64 -12.83 10.54 -15.82
N LEU A 65 -12.58 9.27 -15.53
CA LEU A 65 -12.09 8.81 -14.23
C LEU A 65 -10.61 8.47 -14.39
N VAL A 66 -9.75 9.12 -13.61
CA VAL A 66 -8.33 8.79 -13.54
C VAL A 66 -7.98 8.26 -12.15
N ILE A 67 -6.98 7.40 -12.10
CA ILE A 67 -6.29 7.01 -10.88
C ILE A 67 -4.93 7.71 -10.83
N LEU A 68 -4.56 8.19 -9.65
CA LEU A 68 -3.31 8.89 -9.35
C LEU A 68 -2.62 8.18 -8.18
N PHE A 69 -1.30 8.10 -8.23
CA PHE A 69 -0.48 7.60 -7.14
C PHE A 69 0.55 8.63 -6.69
N SER A 70 0.64 8.80 -5.37
CA SER A 70 1.80 9.37 -4.70
C SER A 70 2.51 8.26 -3.93
N THR A 71 3.84 8.26 -3.90
CA THR A 71 4.63 7.14 -3.33
C THR A 71 5.36 7.49 -2.05
N ARG A 72 5.23 8.73 -1.56
CA ARG A 72 5.87 9.18 -0.32
C ARG A 72 4.83 9.82 0.60
N PRO A 73 5.00 9.67 1.92
CA PRO A 73 4.10 10.30 2.87
C PRO A 73 4.28 11.81 2.80
N ASN A 74 3.22 12.55 3.05
CA ASN A 74 3.21 14.02 3.12
C ASN A 74 3.67 14.75 1.85
N ARG A 75 3.77 14.06 0.69
CA ARG A 75 4.09 14.71 -0.60
C ARG A 75 2.87 15.27 -1.31
N LEU A 76 1.73 14.63 -1.09
CA LEU A 76 0.44 15.03 -1.61
C LEU A 76 -0.56 14.69 -0.52
N ASP A 77 -1.26 15.70 0.00
CA ASP A 77 -2.35 15.45 0.94
C ASP A 77 -3.55 14.90 0.14
N PRO A 78 -3.98 13.65 0.37
CA PRO A 78 -5.11 13.06 -0.35
C PRO A 78 -6.45 13.74 -0.03
N ALA A 79 -6.56 14.53 1.04
CA ALA A 79 -7.74 15.30 1.38
C ALA A 79 -7.76 16.71 0.75
N ASP A 80 -6.62 17.20 0.24
CA ASP A 80 -6.51 18.53 -0.35
C ASP A 80 -6.81 18.49 -1.86
N ARG A 81 -8.09 18.66 -2.21
CA ARG A 81 -8.55 18.70 -3.61
C ARG A 81 -7.86 19.79 -4.42
N ASP A 82 -7.60 20.95 -3.83
CA ASP A 82 -7.04 22.09 -4.55
C ASP A 82 -5.56 21.84 -4.84
N GLU A 83 -4.83 21.24 -3.90
CA GLU A 83 -3.47 20.76 -4.16
C GLU A 83 -3.43 19.72 -5.29
N ILE A 84 -4.32 18.72 -5.23
CA ILE A 84 -4.41 17.68 -6.26
C ILE A 84 -4.71 18.31 -7.62
N GLN A 85 -5.62 19.30 -7.69
CA GLN A 85 -5.91 20.04 -8.91
C GLN A 85 -4.67 20.77 -9.44
N ARG A 86 -3.91 21.48 -8.60
CA ARG A 86 -2.69 22.18 -9.02
C ARG A 86 -1.66 21.21 -9.59
N GLN A 87 -1.38 20.12 -8.88
CA GLN A 87 -0.41 19.11 -9.31
C GLN A 87 -0.85 18.39 -10.58
N LEU A 88 -2.16 18.13 -10.73
CA LEU A 88 -2.72 17.53 -11.92
C LEU A 88 -2.61 18.46 -13.14
N THR A 89 -2.86 19.76 -12.97
CA THR A 89 -2.75 20.76 -14.05
C THR A 89 -1.31 20.88 -14.59
N GLU A 90 -0.28 20.59 -13.77
CA GLU A 90 1.10 20.51 -14.28
C GLU A 90 1.32 19.35 -15.27
N ILE A 91 0.51 18.30 -15.18
CA ILE A 91 0.61 17.07 -15.98
C ILE A 91 -0.38 17.11 -17.15
N LEU A 92 -1.60 17.57 -16.89
CA LEU A 92 -2.73 17.69 -17.81
C LEU A 92 -3.34 19.09 -17.66
N PRO A 93 -2.83 20.10 -18.40
CA PRO A 93 -3.24 21.49 -18.24
C PRO A 93 -4.74 21.75 -18.40
N GLN A 94 -5.43 20.91 -19.19
CA GLN A 94 -6.87 20.98 -19.43
C GLN A 94 -7.72 20.30 -18.36
N ALA A 95 -7.12 19.54 -17.43
CA ALA A 95 -7.86 18.75 -16.46
C ALA A 95 -8.55 19.66 -15.43
N ARG A 96 -9.85 19.41 -15.20
CA ARG A 96 -10.64 20.02 -14.13
C ARG A 96 -11.30 18.93 -13.31
N ILE A 97 -11.04 18.91 -12.01
CA ILE A 97 -11.54 17.90 -11.08
C ILE A 97 -12.98 18.23 -10.70
N ARG A 98 -13.91 17.29 -10.89
CA ARG A 98 -15.28 17.35 -10.35
C ARG A 98 -15.37 16.78 -8.95
N ALA A 99 -14.77 15.60 -8.74
CA ALA A 99 -14.82 14.88 -7.48
C ALA A 99 -13.52 14.09 -7.27
N ILE A 100 -13.19 13.84 -6.01
CA ILE A 100 -12.07 12.97 -5.62
C ILE A 100 -12.55 11.91 -4.64
N ALA A 101 -11.94 10.74 -4.72
CA ALA A 101 -12.03 9.71 -3.70
C ALA A 101 -10.61 9.21 -3.43
N ALA A 102 -10.12 9.42 -2.21
CA ALA A 102 -8.75 9.11 -1.85
C ALA A 102 -8.69 8.24 -0.60
N THR A 103 -7.61 7.46 -0.49
CA THR A 103 -7.32 6.68 0.72
C THR A 103 -5.87 6.88 1.13
N ASP A 104 -5.68 7.39 2.34
CA ASP A 104 -4.38 7.44 3.01
C ASP A 104 -4.18 6.18 3.87
N TRP A 105 -3.59 5.16 3.25
CA TRP A 105 -3.30 3.90 3.93
C TRP A 105 -2.23 4.05 5.02
N ALA A 106 -1.39 5.09 4.96
CA ALA A 106 -0.36 5.32 5.97
C ALA A 106 -0.95 5.92 7.24
N ALA A 107 -1.97 6.79 7.11
CA ALA A 107 -2.68 7.39 8.23
C ALA A 107 -3.76 6.48 8.86
N ASP A 108 -4.30 5.52 8.11
CA ASP A 108 -5.28 4.56 8.64
C ASP A 108 -4.67 3.71 9.78
N PRO A 109 -5.29 3.70 10.98
CA PRO A 109 -4.75 3.02 12.16
C PRO A 109 -4.68 1.50 12.04
N PHE A 110 -5.41 0.89 11.10
CA PHE A 110 -5.43 -0.56 10.90
C PHE A 110 -4.42 -1.02 9.85
N SER A 111 -4.09 -0.20 8.85
CA SER A 111 -3.06 -0.53 7.85
C SER A 111 -1.68 0.03 8.20
N LYS A 112 -1.60 1.30 8.61
CA LYS A 112 -0.36 2.02 8.96
C LYS A 112 0.72 1.97 7.86
N GLY A 113 0.29 1.86 6.61
CA GLY A 113 1.13 1.67 5.45
C GLY A 113 0.34 1.16 4.24
N SER A 114 0.90 1.36 3.03
CA SER A 114 0.34 0.87 1.77
C SER A 114 0.82 -0.56 1.45
N TRP A 115 1.12 -0.88 0.18
CA TRP A 115 1.72 -2.17 -0.17
C TRP A 115 3.11 -2.36 0.48
N CYS A 116 3.47 -3.61 0.74
CA CYS A 116 4.76 -3.96 1.34
C CYS A 116 5.92 -3.49 0.45
N ALA A 117 6.77 -2.62 1.00
CA ALA A 117 8.06 -2.27 0.42
C ALA A 117 9.10 -2.32 1.53
N LEU A 118 10.03 -3.26 1.48
CA LEU A 118 11.03 -3.41 2.53
C LEU A 118 12.01 -2.23 2.51
N GLN A 119 12.36 -1.75 3.70
CA GLN A 119 13.43 -0.76 3.84
C GLN A 119 14.77 -1.34 3.36
N PRO A 120 15.64 -0.53 2.72
CA PRO A 120 16.98 -0.97 2.33
C PRO A 120 17.73 -1.62 3.49
N GLY A 121 18.38 -2.76 3.23
CA GLY A 121 19.18 -3.49 4.22
C GLY A 121 18.40 -4.29 5.26
N ARG A 122 17.07 -4.17 5.34
CA ARG A 122 16.26 -4.85 6.38
C ARG A 122 15.79 -6.25 5.99
N THR A 123 15.90 -6.64 4.71
CA THR A 123 15.39 -7.91 4.19
C THR A 123 15.89 -9.12 4.97
N ARG A 124 17.21 -9.24 5.17
CA ARG A 124 17.83 -10.41 5.84
C ARG A 124 17.40 -10.56 7.30
N GLU A 125 17.15 -9.45 7.98
CA GLU A 125 16.80 -9.42 9.40
C GLU A 125 15.31 -9.64 9.63
N VAL A 126 14.46 -9.02 8.80
CA VAL A 126 13.01 -8.96 9.02
C VAL A 126 12.29 -10.13 8.34
N VAL A 127 12.66 -10.49 7.10
CA VAL A 127 11.90 -11.46 6.29
C VAL A 127 11.79 -12.84 6.94
N PRO A 128 12.88 -13.45 7.47
CA PRO A 128 12.79 -14.78 8.08
C PRO A 128 11.87 -14.80 9.31
N ALA A 129 11.79 -13.69 10.04
CA ALA A 129 10.98 -13.59 11.24
C ALA A 129 9.50 -13.31 10.96
N LEU A 130 9.14 -12.67 9.84
CA LEU A 130 7.77 -12.22 9.57
C LEU A 130 6.75 -13.37 9.58
N ALA A 131 7.00 -14.45 8.83
CA ALA A 131 6.08 -15.57 8.68
C ALA A 131 6.21 -16.63 9.79
N ARG A 132 7.33 -16.65 10.52
CA ARG A 132 7.67 -17.71 11.48
C ARG A 132 6.61 -17.85 12.59
N PRO A 133 6.04 -19.04 12.82
CA PRO A 133 5.14 -19.26 13.96
C PRO A 133 5.83 -19.00 15.31
N GLU A 134 5.05 -18.60 16.31
CA GLU A 134 5.51 -18.43 17.69
C GLU A 134 4.54 -19.19 18.61
N GLY A 135 4.91 -20.41 19.01
CA GLY A 135 4.02 -21.32 19.74
C GLY A 135 2.77 -21.66 18.91
N ARG A 136 1.58 -21.35 19.44
CA ARG A 136 0.28 -21.55 18.76
C ARG A 136 -0.16 -20.35 17.90
N ILE A 137 0.69 -19.34 17.75
CA ILE A 137 0.38 -18.13 16.99
C ILE A 137 1.04 -18.22 15.61
N HIS A 138 0.20 -18.20 14.57
CA HIS A 138 0.62 -18.19 13.17
C HIS A 138 0.37 -16.81 12.57
N PHE A 139 1.24 -16.39 11.65
CA PHE A 139 1.18 -15.06 11.03
C PHE A 139 0.94 -15.21 9.53
N ALA A 140 -0.08 -14.54 9.00
CA ALA A 140 -0.39 -14.51 7.57
C ALA A 140 -0.78 -13.10 7.14
N SER A 141 -0.30 -12.71 5.96
CA SER A 141 -0.53 -11.42 5.31
C SER A 141 0.26 -11.41 4.00
N ALA A 142 -0.14 -10.58 3.04
CA ALA A 142 0.66 -10.27 1.85
C ALA A 142 2.11 -9.86 2.22
N ASP A 143 2.29 -9.22 3.39
CA ASP A 143 3.61 -8.80 3.88
C ASP A 143 4.48 -9.98 4.33
N THR A 144 3.90 -11.15 4.59
CA THR A 144 4.61 -12.34 5.06
C THR A 144 4.92 -13.35 3.95
N ALA A 145 4.38 -13.13 2.74
CA ALA A 145 4.55 -14.01 1.59
C ALA A 145 6.00 -14.13 1.14
N GLN A 146 6.40 -15.31 0.65
CA GLN A 146 7.74 -15.54 0.12
C GLN A 146 7.81 -15.21 -1.38
N GLY A 147 6.73 -15.45 -2.12
CA GLY A 147 6.63 -15.12 -3.54
C GLY A 147 6.10 -13.69 -3.74
N TRP A 148 4.78 -13.58 -3.90
CA TRP A 148 4.11 -12.34 -4.33
C TRP A 148 3.84 -11.36 -3.17
N ARG A 149 4.92 -11.01 -2.44
CA ARG A 149 4.86 -10.09 -1.30
C ARG A 149 4.28 -8.73 -1.68
N GLY A 150 3.32 -8.25 -0.89
CA GLY A 150 2.63 -6.98 -1.12
C GLY A 150 1.49 -7.05 -2.14
N PHE A 151 1.20 -8.21 -2.70
CA PHE A 151 0.06 -8.45 -3.60
C PHE A 151 -1.02 -9.32 -2.95
N VAL A 152 -2.21 -9.30 -3.55
CA VAL A 152 -3.33 -10.17 -3.15
C VAL A 152 -2.94 -11.64 -3.18
N ASP A 153 -2.18 -12.06 -4.19
CA ASP A 153 -1.68 -13.44 -4.30
C ASP A 153 -0.80 -13.83 -3.10
N GLY A 154 0.05 -12.92 -2.60
CA GLY A 154 0.82 -13.16 -1.38
C GLY A 154 -0.05 -13.33 -0.13
N ALA A 155 -1.19 -12.62 -0.04
CA ALA A 155 -2.14 -12.83 1.05
C ALA A 155 -2.73 -14.24 0.99
N ILE A 156 -3.09 -14.71 -0.20
CA ILE A 156 -3.61 -16.06 -0.43
C ILE A 156 -2.52 -17.11 -0.10
N GLU A 157 -1.31 -16.95 -0.66
CA GLU A 157 -0.15 -17.80 -0.42
C GLU A 157 0.12 -18.00 1.08
N SER A 158 0.22 -16.89 1.82
CA SER A 158 0.54 -16.92 3.24
C SER A 158 -0.60 -17.47 4.10
N GLY A 159 -1.86 -17.24 3.72
CA GLY A 159 -3.03 -17.81 4.39
C GLY A 159 -3.08 -19.33 4.24
N LEU A 160 -2.86 -19.84 3.02
CA LEU A 160 -2.78 -21.28 2.76
C LEU A 160 -1.62 -21.94 3.51
N ARG A 161 -0.46 -21.27 3.59
CA ARG A 161 0.66 -21.72 4.43
C ARG A 161 0.25 -21.81 5.90
N ALA A 162 -0.29 -20.74 6.48
CA ALA A 162 -0.67 -20.73 7.89
C ALA A 162 -1.72 -21.79 8.22
N ALA A 163 -2.70 -22.02 7.34
CA ALA A 163 -3.68 -23.09 7.52
C ALA A 163 -3.05 -24.49 7.56
N ARG A 164 -2.04 -24.76 6.72
CA ARG A 164 -1.28 -26.03 6.75
C ARG A 164 -0.50 -26.20 8.05
N GLU A 165 0.23 -25.16 8.49
CA GLU A 165 1.00 -25.19 9.75
C GLU A 165 0.10 -25.47 10.96
N ILE A 166 -1.09 -24.86 10.99
CA ILE A 166 -2.10 -25.12 12.03
C ILE A 166 -2.57 -26.58 11.95
N GLY A 167 -2.90 -27.07 10.76
CA GLY A 167 -3.33 -28.45 10.55
C GLY A 167 -2.29 -29.48 11.01
N GLU A 168 -1.00 -29.20 10.81
CA GLU A 168 0.10 -30.04 11.31
C GLU A 168 0.24 -30.00 12.83
N THR A 169 -0.05 -28.85 13.46
CA THR A 169 0.05 -28.66 14.92
C THR A 169 -1.13 -29.26 15.69
N LEU A 170 -2.27 -29.46 15.02
CA LEU A 170 -3.49 -30.02 15.60
C LEU A 170 -3.64 -31.53 15.42
N ARG A 171 -2.73 -32.16 14.67
CA ARG A 171 -2.63 -33.62 14.53
C ARG A 171 -1.82 -34.21 15.69
#